data_AF-A0A8J7EXY4-F1
#
_entry.id   AF-A0A8J7EXY4-F1
#
_cell.length_a   1.000
_cell.length_b   1.000
_cell.length_c   1.000
_cell.angle_alpha   90.00
_cell.angle_beta   90.00
_cell.angle_gamma   90.00
#
_symmetry.space_group_name_H-M   'P 1'
#
loop_
_entity.id
_entity.type
_entity.pdbx_description
1 polymer ?
#
loop_
_entity_poly.entity_id
_entity_poly.type
_entity_poly.pdbx_seq_one_letter_code
_entity_poly.pdbx_strand_id
1 'polypeptide(L)'
;MGNLNTAQIEQLKEIGSQLHQTREQQARPLEDIAAKTYIPLRLLRAIEEGQEKPLPEPVFIQGFIRRYAEALGLDGKALAQGFSIHAPAPSDLPQEVAVSSSSAPARRAEPRLEKISRPEIREERRPDNPPQPFPIYIVPIAIAILLLGGLIYALSRPNNEPADTPAASPTVSNQAAGNTDPAPASSPVASPSPAASPLVSPSPVSNAPVTVSLNLTGDSWLQITADGETQYEGILPQGTQRSWSADSSIIVVAGNAGAVLLSTNQGEAQPMGALGAVERVTVTANTPLAPAAQ
;
A
#
# COMPACT_ATOMS: atom_id res chain seq x y z
N MET A 1 -2.21 25.42 13.32
CA MET A 1 -2.67 24.82 14.58
C MET A 1 -2.40 23.33 14.53
N GLY A 2 -2.22 22.65 15.66
CA GLY A 2 -2.34 21.20 15.72
C GLY A 2 -3.81 20.79 15.63
N ASN A 3 -4.08 19.58 15.11
CA ASN A 3 -5.45 19.08 14.91
C ASN A 3 -5.96 18.28 16.12
N LEU A 4 -5.26 18.38 17.26
CA LEU A 4 -5.48 17.63 18.49
C LEU A 4 -5.71 18.59 19.66
N ASN A 5 -6.60 18.21 20.58
CA ASN A 5 -6.79 18.93 21.84
C ASN A 5 -5.88 18.39 22.96
N THR A 6 -5.72 19.13 24.05
CA THR A 6 -4.82 18.78 25.17
C THR A 6 -5.07 17.39 25.74
N ALA A 7 -6.33 16.94 25.83
CA ALA A 7 -6.66 15.60 26.33
C ALA A 7 -6.25 14.51 25.33
N GLN A 8 -6.48 14.73 24.03
CA GLN A 8 -6.03 13.81 22.97
C GLN A 8 -4.50 13.72 22.89
N ILE A 9 -3.78 14.82 23.10
CA ILE A 9 -2.31 14.83 23.16
C ILE A 9 -1.82 13.94 24.32
N GLU A 10 -2.46 14.01 25.49
CA GLU A 10 -2.05 13.19 26.64
C GLU A 10 -2.39 11.71 26.44
N GLN A 11 -3.59 11.39 25.94
CA GLN A 11 -3.96 10.03 25.53
C GLN A 11 -3.00 9.45 24.49
N LEU A 12 -2.58 10.27 23.51
CA LEU A 12 -1.61 9.88 22.48
C LEU A 12 -0.25 9.54 23.07
N LYS A 13 0.27 10.32 24.02
CA LYS A 13 1.54 10.03 24.70
C LYS A 13 1.49 8.74 25.50
N GLU A 14 0.41 8.51 26.26
CA GLU A 14 0.25 7.32 27.09
C GLU A 14 0.23 6.05 26.21
N ILE A 15 -0.63 6.06 25.18
CA ILE A 15 -0.75 4.98 24.19
C ILE A 15 0.56 4.80 23.41
N GLY A 16 1.18 5.90 22.98
CA GLY A 16 2.46 5.91 22.25
C GLY A 16 3.59 5.26 23.03
N SER A 17 3.74 5.65 24.30
CA SER A 17 4.70 5.08 25.24
C SER A 17 4.47 3.58 25.44
N GLN A 18 3.22 3.16 25.63
CA GLN A 18 2.86 1.74 25.79
C GLN A 18 3.19 0.91 24.54
N LEU A 19 2.91 1.43 23.34
CA LEU A 19 3.24 0.78 22.06
C LEU A 19 4.76 0.67 21.86
N HIS A 20 5.48 1.77 22.09
CA HIS A 20 6.95 1.83 22.02
C HIS A 20 7.59 0.80 22.96
N GLN A 21 7.22 0.83 24.25
CA GLN A 21 7.74 -0.10 25.25
C GLN A 21 7.45 -1.57 24.89
N THR A 22 6.24 -1.86 24.40
CA THR A 22 5.89 -3.22 23.96
C THR A 22 6.71 -3.66 22.75
N ARG A 23 6.93 -2.76 21.78
CA ARG A 23 7.77 -3.05 20.61
C ARG A 23 9.21 -3.35 21.00
N GLU A 24 9.80 -2.54 21.90
CA GLU A 24 11.17 -2.74 22.38
C GLU A 24 11.33 -4.03 23.18
N GLN A 25 10.35 -4.40 24.03
CA GLN A 25 10.34 -5.70 24.73
C GLN A 25 10.31 -6.89 23.77
N GLN A 26 9.69 -6.75 22.60
CA GLN A 26 9.71 -7.76 21.53
C GLN A 26 10.95 -7.67 20.62
N ALA A 27 11.88 -6.75 20.89
CA ALA A 27 13.04 -6.43 20.05
C ALA A 27 12.70 -6.16 18.57
N ARG A 28 11.50 -5.63 18.28
CA ARG A 28 11.07 -5.33 16.91
C ARG A 28 11.55 -3.95 16.47
N PRO A 29 12.15 -3.82 15.27
CA PRO A 29 12.41 -2.50 14.70
C PRO A 29 11.09 -1.82 14.32
N LEU A 30 11.06 -0.49 14.29
CA LEU A 30 9.86 0.27 13.94
C LEU A 30 9.55 0.15 12.43
N GLU A 31 10.58 -0.12 11.65
CA GLU A 31 10.58 -0.37 10.22
C GLU A 31 9.76 -1.62 9.85
N ASP A 32 9.88 -2.71 10.63
CA ASP A 32 9.05 -3.92 10.46
C ASP A 32 7.56 -3.62 10.67
N ILE A 33 7.25 -2.77 11.65
CA ILE A 33 5.88 -2.34 11.92
C ILE A 33 5.37 -1.48 10.75
N ALA A 34 6.19 -0.55 10.24
CA ALA A 34 5.84 0.27 9.08
C ALA A 34 5.53 -0.60 7.86
N ALA A 35 6.38 -1.59 7.56
CA ALA A 35 6.16 -2.54 6.47
C ALA A 35 4.89 -3.39 6.67
N LYS A 36 4.69 -3.98 7.85
CA LYS A 36 3.54 -4.84 8.16
C LYS A 36 2.21 -4.08 8.19
N THR A 37 2.24 -2.82 8.64
CA THR A 37 1.03 -1.99 8.80
C THR A 37 0.77 -1.04 7.64
N TYR A 38 1.70 -0.85 6.70
CA TYR A 38 1.61 0.17 5.65
C TYR A 38 1.35 1.59 6.20
N ILE A 39 1.78 1.86 7.44
CA ILE A 39 1.73 3.20 8.05
C ILE A 39 3.13 3.81 7.89
N PRO A 40 3.27 5.02 7.30
CA PRO A 40 4.57 5.64 7.11
C PRO A 40 5.36 5.75 8.42
N LEU A 41 6.65 5.40 8.37
CA LEU A 41 7.56 5.37 9.53
C LEU A 41 7.53 6.68 10.36
N ARG A 42 7.43 7.83 9.67
CA ARG A 42 7.28 9.16 10.28
C ARG A 42 6.05 9.27 11.20
N LEU A 43 4.94 8.64 10.83
CA LEU A 43 3.69 8.69 11.61
C LEU A 43 3.72 7.70 12.77
N LEU A 44 4.28 6.50 12.58
CA LEU A 44 4.48 5.56 13.70
C LEU A 44 5.41 6.14 14.76
N ARG A 45 6.53 6.76 14.34
CA ARG A 45 7.44 7.50 15.22
C ARG A 45 6.72 8.61 15.97
N ALA A 46 5.91 9.40 15.28
CA ALA A 46 5.12 10.45 15.90
C ALA A 46 4.08 9.93 16.91
N ILE A 47 3.51 8.74 16.70
CA ILE A 47 2.66 8.08 17.69
C ILE A 47 3.49 7.68 18.92
N GLU A 48 4.63 7.00 18.75
CA GLU A 48 5.52 6.62 19.87
C GLU A 48 5.99 7.82 20.70
N GLU A 49 6.37 8.91 20.03
CA GLU A 49 6.91 10.13 20.64
C GLU A 49 5.80 11.12 21.08
N GLY A 50 4.52 10.80 20.88
CA GLY A 50 3.38 11.67 21.22
C GLY A 50 3.32 13.00 20.47
N GLN A 51 3.93 13.09 19.28
CA GLN A 51 4.02 14.32 18.49
C GLN A 51 2.75 14.57 17.66
N GLU A 52 1.99 15.61 18.01
CA GLU A 52 0.77 15.99 17.26
C GLU A 52 1.01 16.50 15.83
N LYS A 53 2.01 17.36 15.62
CA LYS A 53 2.20 18.15 14.38
C LYS A 53 2.29 17.33 13.08
N PRO A 54 2.98 16.17 13.01
CA PRO A 54 3.06 15.39 11.78
C PRO A 54 1.84 14.50 11.53
N LEU A 55 0.93 14.33 12.51
CA LEU A 55 -0.19 13.41 12.46
C LEU A 55 -1.42 14.01 11.73
N PRO A 56 -2.23 13.16 11.07
CA PRO A 56 -3.48 13.57 10.42
C PRO A 56 -4.64 13.67 11.43
N GLU A 57 -5.89 13.78 10.94
CA GLU A 57 -7.09 13.84 11.78
C GLU A 57 -7.21 12.70 12.80
N PRO A 58 -7.80 12.94 14.00
CA PRO A 58 -7.96 11.95 15.07
C PRO A 58 -8.53 10.59 14.64
N VAL A 59 -9.44 10.57 13.66
CA VAL A 59 -10.01 9.31 13.13
C VAL A 59 -8.96 8.40 12.45
N PHE A 60 -7.96 8.98 11.78
CA PHE A 60 -6.87 8.24 11.19
C PHE A 60 -5.85 7.81 12.25
N ILE A 61 -5.55 8.68 13.23
CA ILE A 61 -4.68 8.35 14.37
C ILE A 61 -5.22 7.13 15.12
N GLN A 62 -6.53 7.09 15.41
CA GLN A 62 -7.17 5.93 16.03
C GLN A 62 -6.97 4.65 15.18
N GLY A 63 -7.15 4.74 13.86
CA GLY A 63 -6.89 3.63 12.94
C GLY A 63 -5.43 3.16 12.94
N PHE A 64 -4.47 4.08 13.08
CA PHE A 64 -3.05 3.75 13.17
C PHE A 64 -2.70 3.07 14.50
N ILE A 65 -3.19 3.59 15.64
CA ILE A 65 -3.06 2.96 16.96
C ILE A 65 -3.56 1.52 16.92
N ARG A 66 -4.75 1.29 16.33
CA ARG A 66 -5.32 -0.07 16.19
C ARG A 66 -4.39 -1.00 15.44
N ARG A 67 -3.96 -0.61 14.22
CA ARG A 67 -3.13 -1.45 13.35
C ARG A 67 -1.75 -1.71 13.94
N TYR A 68 -1.16 -0.74 14.65
CA TYR A 68 0.11 -0.92 15.34
C TYR A 68 -0.05 -1.92 16.50
N ALA A 69 -1.02 -1.73 17.38
CA ALA A 69 -1.32 -2.68 18.45
C ALA A 69 -1.58 -4.11 17.93
N GLU A 70 -2.40 -4.27 16.88
CA GLU A 70 -2.63 -5.55 16.19
C GLU A 70 -1.31 -6.14 15.63
N ALA A 71 -0.41 -5.31 15.08
CA ALA A 71 0.88 -5.77 14.56
C ALA A 71 1.82 -6.30 15.66
N LEU A 72 1.72 -5.78 16.88
CA LEU A 72 2.41 -6.25 18.08
C LEU A 72 1.71 -7.44 18.79
N GLY A 73 0.51 -7.83 18.35
CA GLY A 73 -0.28 -8.90 18.97
C GLY A 73 -1.09 -8.47 20.20
N LEU A 74 -1.31 -7.16 20.39
CA LEU A 74 -2.18 -6.60 21.42
C LEU A 74 -3.64 -6.50 20.94
N ASP A 75 -4.58 -6.30 21.87
CA ASP A 75 -5.94 -5.89 21.52
C ASP A 75 -5.94 -4.43 21.02
N GLY A 76 -5.73 -4.26 19.72
CA GLY A 76 -5.73 -2.95 19.09
C GLY A 76 -7.09 -2.26 19.10
N LYS A 77 -8.20 -2.98 19.24
CA LYS A 77 -9.52 -2.36 19.34
C LYS A 77 -9.68 -1.68 20.69
N ALA A 78 -9.30 -2.35 21.77
CA ALA A 78 -9.31 -1.77 23.12
C ALA A 78 -8.36 -0.56 23.22
N LEU A 79 -7.13 -0.69 22.73
CA LEU A 79 -6.14 0.40 22.69
C LEU A 79 -6.64 1.62 21.91
N ALA A 80 -7.21 1.41 20.72
CA ALA A 80 -7.75 2.47 19.90
C ALA A 80 -8.99 3.16 20.52
N GLN A 81 -9.80 2.44 21.31
CA GLN A 81 -10.90 3.03 22.06
C GLN A 81 -10.44 3.96 23.21
N GLY A 82 -9.21 3.78 23.71
CA GLY A 82 -8.60 4.71 24.66
C GLY A 82 -8.26 6.08 24.08
N PHE A 83 -8.22 6.22 22.75
CA PHE A 83 -7.99 7.48 22.06
C PHE A 83 -9.31 8.11 21.61
N SER A 84 -9.67 9.26 22.21
CA SER A 84 -10.96 9.94 21.99
C SER A 84 -11.01 10.65 20.63
N ILE A 85 -11.88 10.21 19.72
CA ILE A 85 -12.06 10.87 18.40
C ILE A 85 -12.83 12.18 18.51
N HIS A 86 -13.83 12.23 19.40
CA HIS A 86 -14.59 13.45 19.69
C HIS A 86 -13.87 14.27 20.75
N ALA A 87 -13.82 15.58 20.55
CA ALA A 87 -13.55 16.50 21.65
C ALA A 87 -14.65 16.33 22.71
N PRO A 88 -14.31 16.33 24.02
CA PRO A 88 -15.34 16.44 25.04
C PRO A 88 -16.15 17.72 24.80
N ALA A 89 -17.48 17.61 24.81
CA ALA A 89 -18.31 18.81 24.81
C ALA A 89 -17.93 19.66 26.05
N PRO A 90 -17.91 21.00 25.96
CA PRO A 90 -17.45 21.88 27.05
C PRO A 90 -18.41 21.97 28.24
N SER A 91 -19.13 20.88 28.55
CA SER A 91 -20.13 20.76 29.61
C SER A 91 -19.59 20.23 30.94
N ASP A 92 -18.41 19.57 30.93
CA ASP A 92 -17.79 18.96 32.12
C ASP A 92 -16.69 19.85 32.77
N LEU A 93 -16.85 21.18 32.68
CA LEU A 93 -16.22 22.08 33.64
C LEU A 93 -17.17 22.25 34.84
N PRO A 94 -16.77 21.91 36.08
CA PRO A 94 -17.63 22.08 37.25
C PRO A 94 -17.99 23.57 37.43
N GLN A 95 -19.23 23.94 37.09
CA GLN A 95 -19.72 25.27 37.41
C GLN A 95 -19.98 25.38 38.91
N GLU A 96 -19.17 26.23 39.53
CA GLU A 96 -19.24 26.58 40.95
C GLU A 96 -20.62 27.19 41.29
N VAL A 97 -21.25 26.61 42.30
CA VAL A 97 -22.49 27.01 43.00
C VAL A 97 -23.13 28.37 42.67
N ALA A 98 -24.36 28.31 42.16
CA ALA A 98 -25.39 29.31 42.42
C ALA A 98 -26.70 28.60 42.84
N VAL A 99 -27.21 28.94 44.03
CA VAL A 99 -28.34 28.27 44.70
C VAL A 99 -29.57 29.19 44.72
N SER A 100 -30.78 28.63 44.87
CA SER A 100 -32.07 29.31 45.16
C SER A 100 -32.86 29.84 43.93
N SER A 101 -34.20 29.79 43.86
CA SER A 101 -35.20 29.21 44.80
C SER A 101 -36.61 29.06 44.20
N SER A 102 -37.33 28.03 44.66
CA SER A 102 -38.76 28.01 45.04
C SER A 102 -39.87 28.56 44.13
N SER A 103 -40.82 27.69 43.74
CA SER A 103 -42.21 27.79 44.27
C SER A 103 -42.96 26.45 44.27
N ALA A 104 -43.83 26.27 45.27
CA ALA A 104 -44.74 25.14 45.50
C ALA A 104 -46.21 25.67 45.46
N PRO A 105 -47.32 24.93 45.75
CA PRO A 105 -47.43 23.58 46.31
C PRO A 105 -48.57 22.65 45.80
N ALA A 106 -48.46 21.38 46.23
CA ALA A 106 -49.49 20.36 46.52
C ALA A 106 -50.97 20.53 46.06
N ARG A 107 -51.49 19.49 45.37
CA ARG A 107 -52.83 18.96 45.69
C ARG A 107 -52.96 17.43 45.49
N ARG A 108 -53.70 16.83 46.41
CA ARG A 108 -53.93 15.38 46.62
C ARG A 108 -55.18 14.91 45.87
N ALA A 109 -55.06 13.93 44.96
CA ALA A 109 -56.18 13.07 44.51
C ALA A 109 -55.69 11.88 43.66
N GLU A 110 -55.61 10.70 44.28
CA GLU A 110 -55.99 9.42 43.65
C GLU A 110 -57.48 9.20 44.01
N PRO A 111 -58.34 8.59 43.18
CA PRO A 111 -58.05 7.29 42.57
C PRO A 111 -58.67 6.99 41.18
N ARG A 112 -58.37 5.76 40.71
CA ARG A 112 -59.25 4.80 39.99
C ARG A 112 -58.82 4.49 38.55
N LEU A 113 -58.71 3.18 38.30
CA LEU A 113 -58.46 2.56 37.00
C LEU A 113 -59.50 3.01 35.96
N GLU A 114 -59.03 3.55 34.84
CA GLU A 114 -59.74 3.45 33.56
C GLU A 114 -58.82 2.73 32.56
N LYS A 115 -59.30 1.58 32.07
CA LYS A 115 -58.54 0.60 31.30
C LYS A 115 -58.49 0.99 29.82
N ILE A 116 -57.43 1.68 29.38
CA ILE A 116 -57.24 2.02 27.96
C ILE A 116 -55.90 1.50 27.43
N SER A 117 -56.00 0.39 26.69
CA SER A 117 -55.16 -0.02 25.55
C SER A 117 -53.68 0.37 25.57
N ARG A 118 -52.86 -0.46 26.23
CA ARG A 118 -51.41 -0.52 25.99
C ARG A 118 -51.18 -0.96 24.53
N PRO A 119 -50.49 -0.18 23.67
CA PRO A 119 -50.12 -0.68 22.35
C PRO A 119 -49.14 -1.84 22.54
N GLU A 120 -49.45 -2.95 21.89
CA GLU A 120 -48.58 -4.12 21.80
C GLU A 120 -47.37 -3.72 20.95
N ILE A 121 -46.32 -3.20 21.58
CA ILE A 121 -45.01 -3.09 20.95
C ILE A 121 -44.53 -4.52 20.77
N ARG A 122 -44.83 -5.04 19.57
CA ARG A 122 -44.40 -6.32 19.05
C ARG A 122 -42.88 -6.35 19.15
N GLU A 123 -42.36 -7.06 20.14
CA GLU A 123 -40.95 -7.42 20.20
C GLU A 123 -40.63 -8.25 18.96
N GLU A 124 -40.05 -7.58 17.97
CA GLU A 124 -39.48 -8.24 16.81
C GLU A 124 -38.30 -9.07 17.30
N ARG A 125 -38.55 -10.38 17.47
CA ARG A 125 -37.55 -11.35 17.92
C ARG A 125 -36.30 -11.23 17.06
N ARG A 126 -35.27 -10.56 17.59
CA ARG A 126 -33.91 -10.79 17.13
C ARG A 126 -33.63 -12.29 17.30
N PRO A 127 -33.12 -12.99 16.28
CA PRO A 127 -32.60 -14.33 16.49
C PRO A 127 -31.32 -14.20 17.34
N ASP A 128 -31.40 -14.65 18.60
CA ASP A 128 -30.25 -14.79 19.51
C ASP A 128 -29.35 -15.95 19.06
N ASN A 129 -28.76 -15.83 17.89
CA ASN A 129 -27.74 -16.73 17.40
C ASN A 129 -26.38 -16.04 17.58
N PRO A 130 -25.55 -16.43 18.57
CA PRO A 130 -24.21 -15.86 18.71
C PRO A 130 -23.40 -16.16 17.44
N PRO A 131 -22.50 -15.24 17.01
CA PRO A 131 -21.64 -15.51 15.87
C PRO A 131 -20.77 -16.73 16.18
N GLN A 132 -21.02 -17.83 15.47
CA GLN A 132 -20.23 -19.05 15.60
C GLN A 132 -18.78 -18.72 15.23
N PRO A 133 -17.78 -19.09 16.06
CA PRO A 133 -16.39 -18.91 15.68
C PRO A 133 -16.11 -19.76 14.44
N PHE A 134 -15.47 -19.14 13.42
CA PHE A 134 -15.04 -19.85 12.22
C PHE A 134 -14.22 -21.09 12.62
N PRO A 135 -14.43 -22.27 11.99
CA PRO A 135 -13.90 -23.53 12.50
C PRO A 135 -12.37 -23.55 12.47
N ILE A 136 -11.77 -23.45 13.66
CA ILE A 136 -10.32 -23.41 13.92
C ILE A 136 -9.60 -24.64 13.32
N TYR A 137 -10.33 -25.74 13.10
CA TYR A 137 -9.87 -26.98 12.48
C TYR A 137 -9.35 -26.86 11.03
N ILE A 138 -9.62 -25.76 10.32
CA ILE A 138 -9.08 -25.55 8.95
C ILE A 138 -7.54 -25.39 8.98
N VAL A 139 -6.99 -24.74 10.01
CA VAL A 139 -5.55 -24.47 10.13
C VAL A 139 -4.70 -25.74 10.24
N PRO A 140 -4.98 -26.70 11.16
CA PRO A 140 -4.20 -27.94 11.23
C PRO A 140 -4.34 -28.81 9.98
N ILE A 141 -5.48 -28.77 9.28
CA ILE A 141 -5.67 -29.48 8.00
C ILE A 141 -4.78 -28.88 6.91
N ALA A 142 -4.74 -27.54 6.79
CA ALA A 142 -3.84 -26.86 5.86
C ALA A 142 -2.36 -27.16 6.14
N ILE A 143 -1.96 -27.16 7.43
CA ILE A 143 -0.59 -27.54 7.85
C ILE A 143 -0.29 -28.99 7.47
N ALA A 144 -1.20 -29.93 7.72
CA ALA A 144 -1.02 -31.34 7.35
C ALA A 144 -0.85 -31.53 5.83
N ILE A 145 -1.63 -30.80 5.02
CA ILE A 145 -1.51 -30.83 3.54
C ILE A 145 -0.16 -30.26 3.08
N LEU A 146 0.29 -29.14 3.68
CA LEU A 146 1.59 -28.54 3.35
C LEU A 146 2.77 -29.45 3.74
N LEU A 147 2.72 -30.09 4.90
CA LEU A 147 3.73 -31.06 5.33
C LEU A 147 3.76 -32.29 4.42
N LEU A 148 2.59 -32.81 4.04
CA LEU A 148 2.49 -33.95 3.13
C LEU A 148 3.01 -33.60 1.72
N GLY A 149 2.65 -32.43 1.19
CA GLY A 149 3.16 -31.93 -0.10
C GLY A 149 4.67 -31.70 -0.09
N GLY A 150 5.20 -31.12 0.99
CA GLY A 150 6.64 -30.94 1.18
C GLY A 150 7.42 -32.25 1.26
N LEU A 151 6.85 -33.26 1.94
CA LEU A 151 7.45 -34.61 2.01
C LEU A 151 7.46 -35.30 0.64
N ILE A 152 6.35 -35.24 -0.11
CA ILE A 152 6.26 -35.77 -1.48
C ILE A 152 7.27 -35.07 -2.39
N TYR A 153 7.39 -33.75 -2.32
CA TYR A 153 8.37 -32.98 -3.10
C TYR A 153 9.82 -33.35 -2.74
N ALA A 154 10.13 -33.54 -1.45
CA ALA A 154 11.46 -33.95 -1.01
C ALA A 154 11.85 -35.35 -1.51
N LEU A 155 10.91 -36.30 -1.48
CA LEU A 155 11.09 -37.66 -2.01
C LEU A 155 11.12 -37.73 -3.54
N SER A 156 10.56 -36.72 -4.23
CA SER A 156 10.53 -36.63 -5.70
C SER A 156 11.72 -35.86 -6.29
N ARG A 157 12.74 -35.51 -5.49
CA ARG A 157 13.95 -34.88 -6.01
C ARG A 157 14.73 -35.87 -6.88
N PRO A 158 14.92 -35.61 -8.20
CA PRO A 158 15.78 -36.45 -9.01
C PRO A 158 17.22 -36.34 -8.50
N ASN A 159 17.85 -37.50 -8.29
CA ASN A 159 19.21 -37.59 -7.76
C ASN A 159 20.21 -37.27 -8.88
N ASN A 160 20.42 -35.99 -9.15
CA ASN A 160 21.41 -35.52 -10.12
C ASN A 160 22.82 -35.69 -9.55
N GLU A 161 23.37 -36.89 -9.68
CA GLU A 161 24.79 -37.16 -9.46
C GLU A 161 25.64 -36.33 -10.45
N PRO A 162 26.59 -35.51 -9.98
CA PRO A 162 27.52 -34.83 -10.88
C PRO A 162 28.55 -35.84 -11.40
N ALA A 163 28.39 -36.24 -12.65
CA ALA A 163 29.33 -37.11 -13.34
C ALA A 163 30.72 -36.44 -13.49
N ASP A 164 31.74 -37.26 -13.20
CA ASP A 164 33.18 -37.13 -13.41
C ASP A 164 33.76 -35.86 -14.06
N THR A 165 34.77 -35.30 -13.37
CA THR A 165 35.68 -34.28 -13.92
C THR A 165 36.79 -34.94 -14.75
N PRO A 166 36.97 -34.60 -16.06
CA PRO A 166 38.15 -34.99 -16.81
C PRO A 166 39.23 -33.92 -16.73
N ALA A 167 40.33 -34.21 -16.05
CA ALA A 167 41.54 -33.40 -16.07
C ALA A 167 42.66 -34.11 -16.85
N ALA A 168 42.88 -33.71 -18.11
CA ALA A 168 44.15 -33.88 -18.83
C ALA A 168 44.18 -33.14 -20.18
N SER A 169 45.19 -32.30 -20.38
CA SER A 169 45.82 -32.02 -21.68
C SER A 169 47.28 -32.51 -21.56
N PRO A 170 47.95 -32.97 -22.65
CA PRO A 170 48.67 -32.00 -23.50
C PRO A 170 48.97 -32.44 -24.97
N THR A 171 49.61 -31.53 -25.75
CA THR A 171 50.62 -31.82 -26.83
C THR A 171 50.12 -32.36 -28.20
N VAL A 172 50.59 -31.97 -29.42
CA VAL A 172 51.44 -30.90 -30.02
C VAL A 172 51.30 -30.93 -31.57
N SER A 173 51.60 -29.84 -32.30
CA SER A 173 51.81 -29.74 -33.79
C SER A 173 50.57 -30.00 -34.68
N ASN A 174 50.41 -29.49 -35.92
CA ASN A 174 51.23 -28.74 -36.90
C ASN A 174 50.24 -28.02 -37.89
N GLN A 175 50.55 -27.15 -38.87
CA GLN A 175 51.73 -26.43 -39.41
C GLN A 175 51.19 -25.25 -40.28
N ALA A 176 52.02 -24.29 -40.74
CA ALA A 176 51.57 -23.12 -41.53
C ALA A 176 52.16 -23.02 -42.96
N ALA A 177 51.30 -22.74 -43.96
CA ALA A 177 51.53 -22.15 -45.30
C ALA A 177 50.18 -22.23 -46.08
N GLY A 178 49.77 -21.34 -46.99
CA GLY A 178 50.26 -20.05 -47.47
C GLY A 178 49.58 -19.69 -48.81
N ASN A 179 49.33 -18.39 -49.09
CA ASN A 179 48.99 -17.79 -50.41
C ASN A 179 47.60 -18.14 -51.04
N THR A 180 46.94 -17.39 -51.94
CA THR A 180 46.93 -15.96 -52.39
C THR A 180 45.71 -15.70 -53.31
N ASP A 181 44.99 -14.57 -53.14
CA ASP A 181 44.29 -13.76 -54.20
C ASP A 181 43.08 -14.36 -55.01
N PRO A 182 42.37 -13.61 -55.89
CA PRO A 182 41.48 -12.44 -55.66
C PRO A 182 39.98 -12.64 -56.05
N ALA A 183 39.18 -11.56 -55.95
CA ALA A 183 37.74 -11.44 -56.25
C ALA A 183 37.37 -11.43 -57.76
N PRO A 184 36.06 -11.53 -58.12
CA PRO A 184 35.26 -10.32 -58.39
C PRO A 184 33.83 -10.36 -57.79
N ALA A 185 33.36 -9.31 -57.12
CA ALA A 185 32.65 -8.14 -57.67
C ALA A 185 31.22 -8.41 -58.19
N SER A 186 30.23 -7.79 -57.52
CA SER A 186 28.87 -7.58 -58.04
C SER A 186 28.22 -6.36 -57.40
N SER A 187 28.16 -5.27 -58.16
CA SER A 187 27.31 -4.09 -57.95
C SER A 187 27.26 -3.33 -59.28
N PRO A 188 26.07 -2.94 -59.75
CA PRO A 188 25.90 -1.50 -59.97
C PRO A 188 24.52 -0.91 -59.65
N VAL A 189 24.62 0.39 -59.40
CA VAL A 189 23.67 1.46 -59.05
C VAL A 189 22.57 1.79 -60.10
N ALA A 190 21.45 2.36 -59.60
CA ALA A 190 20.50 3.35 -60.19
C ALA A 190 19.16 2.96 -60.87
N SER A 191 18.06 3.45 -60.25
CA SER A 191 16.94 4.31 -60.77
C SER A 191 16.25 4.04 -62.12
N PRO A 192 14.90 4.25 -62.25
CA PRO A 192 14.28 5.56 -61.95
C PRO A 192 12.89 5.57 -61.27
N SER A 193 12.48 6.78 -60.87
CA SER A 193 11.14 7.16 -60.40
C SER A 193 10.14 7.34 -61.57
N PRO A 194 8.85 7.07 -61.35
CA PRO A 194 7.78 7.87 -61.92
C PRO A 194 6.96 8.60 -60.84
N ALA A 195 6.67 9.87 -61.10
CA ALA A 195 5.89 10.72 -60.20
C ALA A 195 4.42 10.30 -60.14
N ALA A 196 3.89 10.14 -58.93
CA ALA A 196 2.45 10.12 -58.67
C ALA A 196 2.15 10.90 -57.38
N SER A 197 1.85 12.18 -57.56
CA SER A 197 1.19 13.06 -56.59
C SER A 197 0.34 14.05 -57.41
N PRO A 198 -0.81 14.53 -56.92
CA PRO A 198 -1.20 14.57 -55.51
C PRO A 198 -2.62 14.06 -55.23
N LEU A 199 -2.80 13.25 -54.18
CA LEU A 199 -4.04 13.31 -53.39
C LEU A 199 -3.67 13.52 -51.92
N VAL A 200 -4.21 14.59 -51.36
CA VAL A 200 -4.09 14.97 -49.95
C VAL A 200 -4.71 13.90 -49.05
N SER A 201 -3.90 12.98 -48.54
CA SER A 201 -4.16 12.39 -47.22
C SER A 201 -3.63 13.37 -46.17
N PRO A 202 -4.47 13.92 -45.26
CA PRO A 202 -3.92 14.56 -44.08
C PRO A 202 -3.12 13.49 -43.34
N SER A 203 -1.82 13.71 -43.16
CA SER A 203 -1.05 12.91 -42.22
C SER A 203 -1.75 13.04 -40.87
N PRO A 204 -2.22 11.95 -40.24
CA PRO A 204 -2.68 12.06 -38.87
C PRO A 204 -1.49 12.57 -38.07
N VAL A 205 -1.70 13.67 -37.35
CA VAL A 205 -0.74 14.09 -36.33
C VAL A 205 -0.54 12.89 -35.41
N SER A 206 0.67 12.36 -35.39
CA SER A 206 0.96 11.13 -34.66
C SER A 206 1.03 11.47 -33.18
N ASN A 207 -0.15 11.49 -32.54
CA ASN A 207 -0.28 11.43 -31.10
C ASN A 207 0.18 10.03 -30.68
N ALA A 208 1.50 9.84 -30.59
CA ALA A 208 2.07 8.59 -30.14
C ALA A 208 1.68 8.38 -28.66
N PRO A 209 1.07 7.24 -28.30
CA PRO A 209 0.54 7.05 -26.95
C PRO A 209 1.68 6.95 -25.93
N VAL A 210 1.46 7.59 -24.79
CA VAL A 210 2.36 7.64 -23.63
C VAL A 210 2.45 6.25 -23.01
N THR A 211 3.61 5.60 -23.11
CA THR A 211 3.83 4.34 -22.40
C THR A 211 4.65 4.58 -21.13
N VAL A 212 4.08 4.20 -19.99
CA VAL A 212 4.75 4.15 -18.69
C VAL A 212 5.04 2.70 -18.35
N SER A 213 6.28 2.38 -17.99
CA SER A 213 6.66 1.10 -17.40
C SER A 213 7.16 1.30 -15.98
N LEU A 214 6.71 0.43 -15.07
CA LEU A 214 7.13 0.37 -13.68
C LEU A 214 7.84 -0.95 -13.42
N ASN A 215 8.96 -0.90 -12.69
CA ASN A 215 9.66 -2.07 -12.14
C ASN A 215 9.84 -1.85 -10.63
N LEU A 216 9.33 -2.78 -9.81
CA LEU A 216 9.35 -2.63 -8.35
C LEU A 216 10.56 -3.32 -7.71
N THR A 217 11.38 -2.54 -7.00
CA THR A 217 12.51 -3.03 -6.20
C THR A 217 12.12 -3.36 -4.76
N GLY A 218 10.89 -3.03 -4.36
CA GLY A 218 10.26 -3.36 -3.08
C GLY A 218 8.74 -3.20 -3.18
N ASP A 219 8.00 -3.62 -2.15
CA ASP A 219 6.54 -3.51 -2.15
C ASP A 219 6.08 -2.03 -2.14
N SER A 220 5.11 -1.69 -2.99
CA SER A 220 4.51 -0.35 -3.03
C SER A 220 3.02 -0.39 -3.35
N TRP A 221 2.23 0.42 -2.64
CA TRP A 221 0.91 0.83 -3.12
C TRP A 221 1.08 1.75 -4.33
N LEU A 222 0.22 1.57 -5.34
CA LEU A 222 0.22 2.29 -6.59
C LEU A 222 -1.21 2.63 -7.01
N GLN A 223 -1.42 3.87 -7.46
CA GLN A 223 -2.58 4.29 -8.22
C GLN A 223 -2.13 4.79 -9.59
N ILE A 224 -2.67 4.20 -10.66
CA ILE A 224 -2.38 4.54 -12.05
C ILE A 224 -3.65 5.10 -12.68
N THR A 225 -3.60 6.36 -13.11
CA THR A 225 -4.71 7.02 -13.81
C THR A 225 -4.25 7.38 -15.22
N ALA A 226 -4.86 6.75 -16.23
CA ALA A 226 -4.63 7.02 -17.65
C ALA A 226 -5.79 7.85 -18.19
N ASP A 227 -5.50 9.01 -18.80
CA ASP A 227 -6.47 9.92 -19.42
C ASP A 227 -7.68 10.31 -18.53
N GLY A 228 -7.49 10.27 -17.20
CA GLY A 228 -8.50 10.58 -16.20
C GLY A 228 -9.17 9.36 -15.56
N GLU A 229 -9.03 8.15 -16.11
CA GLU A 229 -9.57 6.91 -15.54
C GLU A 229 -8.52 6.12 -14.77
N THR A 230 -8.85 5.69 -13.55
CA THR A 230 -7.98 4.81 -12.74
C THR A 230 -7.93 3.41 -13.34
N GLN A 231 -6.83 3.08 -14.02
CA GLN A 231 -6.57 1.78 -14.64
C GLN A 231 -6.05 0.73 -13.63
N TYR A 232 -5.48 1.18 -12.51
CA TYR A 232 -5.03 0.30 -11.44
C TYR A 232 -5.00 1.04 -10.11
N GLU A 233 -5.45 0.38 -9.04
CA GLU A 233 -5.26 0.81 -7.66
C GLU A 233 -4.99 -0.43 -6.79
N GLY A 234 -3.88 -0.45 -6.06
CA GLY A 234 -3.52 -1.59 -5.22
C GLY A 234 -2.04 -1.67 -4.87
N ILE A 235 -1.67 -2.71 -4.12
CA ILE A 235 -0.28 -2.99 -3.76
C ILE A 235 0.31 -3.93 -4.82
N LEU A 236 1.44 -3.54 -5.41
CA LEU A 236 2.28 -4.44 -6.19
C LEU A 236 3.49 -4.88 -5.35
N PRO A 237 3.83 -6.19 -5.35
CA PRO A 237 4.99 -6.69 -4.63
C PRO A 237 6.30 -6.47 -5.41
N GLN A 238 7.42 -6.57 -4.69
CA GLN A 238 8.78 -6.57 -5.26
C GLN A 238 8.92 -7.53 -6.45
N GLY A 239 9.70 -7.11 -7.45
CA GLY A 239 9.94 -7.86 -8.69
C GLY A 239 8.81 -7.78 -9.70
N THR A 240 7.70 -7.12 -9.37
CA THR A 240 6.62 -6.87 -10.33
C THR A 240 7.05 -5.84 -11.37
N GLN A 241 6.93 -6.21 -12.65
CA GLN A 241 7.02 -5.28 -13.77
C GLN A 241 5.65 -5.14 -14.43
N ARG A 242 5.22 -3.91 -14.72
CA ARG A 242 3.97 -3.61 -15.43
C ARG A 242 4.13 -2.38 -16.32
N SER A 243 3.31 -2.31 -17.36
CA SER A 243 3.26 -1.17 -18.28
C SER A 243 1.82 -0.74 -18.55
N TRP A 244 1.60 0.57 -18.68
CA TRP A 244 0.33 1.19 -19.05
C TRP A 244 0.54 2.16 -20.21
N SER A 245 -0.50 2.36 -21.01
CA SER A 245 -0.50 3.25 -22.17
C SER A 245 -1.69 4.21 -22.10
N ALA A 246 -1.51 5.46 -22.53
CA ALA A 246 -2.55 6.50 -22.55
C ALA A 246 -2.33 7.47 -23.73
N ASP A 247 -3.37 8.12 -24.23
CA ASP A 247 -3.30 9.02 -25.38
C ASP A 247 -2.84 10.44 -25.00
N SER A 248 -3.15 10.90 -23.78
CA SER A 248 -2.83 12.25 -23.31
C SER A 248 -1.88 12.27 -22.11
N SER A 249 -2.19 11.51 -21.05
CA SER A 249 -1.38 11.50 -19.83
C SER A 249 -1.57 10.28 -18.94
N ILE A 250 -0.50 9.90 -18.24
CA ILE A 250 -0.52 8.93 -17.14
C ILE A 250 -0.09 9.62 -15.85
N ILE A 251 -0.91 9.53 -14.81
CA ILE A 251 -0.56 9.90 -13.44
C ILE A 251 -0.25 8.62 -12.68
N VAL A 252 0.93 8.58 -12.05
CA VAL A 252 1.38 7.51 -11.18
C VAL A 252 1.53 8.08 -9.78
N VAL A 253 0.77 7.55 -8.82
CA VAL A 253 0.97 7.83 -7.39
C VAL A 253 1.55 6.58 -6.74
N ALA A 254 2.70 6.69 -6.08
CA ALA A 254 3.38 5.58 -5.42
C ALA A 254 3.51 5.85 -3.91
N GLY A 255 3.11 4.88 -3.07
CA GLY A 255 3.21 4.97 -1.61
C GLY A 255 4.59 4.67 -1.02
N ASN A 256 5.46 4.03 -1.80
CA ASN A 256 6.87 3.78 -1.48
C ASN A 256 7.71 4.14 -2.72
N ALA A 257 7.78 5.43 -3.05
CA ALA A 257 8.27 5.94 -4.32
C ALA A 257 9.71 5.49 -4.68
N GLY A 258 10.60 5.40 -3.69
CA GLY A 258 11.97 4.90 -3.90
C GLY A 258 12.08 3.41 -4.21
N ALA A 259 11.00 2.64 -4.00
CA ALA A 259 10.91 1.23 -4.38
C ALA A 259 10.26 1.02 -5.78
N VAL A 260 9.90 2.10 -6.46
CA VAL A 260 9.27 2.08 -7.78
C VAL A 260 10.18 2.76 -8.80
N LEU A 261 10.76 1.98 -9.70
CA LEU A 261 11.51 2.50 -10.85
C LEU A 261 10.54 2.75 -12.00
N LEU A 262 10.41 4.00 -12.41
CA LEU A 262 9.55 4.49 -13.48
C LEU A 262 10.40 4.78 -14.73
N SER A 263 10.03 4.21 -15.86
CA SER A 263 10.53 4.59 -17.19
C SER A 263 9.38 5.01 -18.12
N THR A 264 9.65 5.99 -18.97
CA THR A 264 8.70 6.51 -19.96
C THR A 264 9.22 6.26 -21.37
N ASN A 265 8.39 5.61 -22.20
CA ASN A 265 8.70 5.18 -23.56
C ASN A 265 9.98 4.29 -23.63
N GLN A 266 11.15 4.89 -23.88
CA GLN A 266 12.46 4.20 -23.92
C GLN A 266 13.51 4.88 -23.00
N GLY A 267 13.09 5.76 -22.08
CA GLY A 267 13.99 6.37 -21.10
C GLY A 267 14.50 5.36 -20.06
N GLU A 268 15.63 5.67 -19.42
CA GLU A 268 16.14 4.89 -18.29
C GLU A 268 15.12 4.88 -17.13
N ALA A 269 15.06 3.76 -16.41
CA ALA A 269 14.17 3.62 -15.26
C ALA A 269 14.77 4.33 -14.04
N GLN A 270 14.07 5.34 -13.53
CA GLN A 270 14.50 6.17 -12.40
C GLN A 270 13.56 5.94 -11.20
N PRO A 271 14.07 5.96 -9.96
CA PRO A 271 13.21 5.89 -8.78
C PRO A 271 12.25 7.08 -8.74
N MET A 272 10.98 6.84 -8.43
CA MET A 272 9.96 7.90 -8.39
C MET A 272 10.16 8.90 -7.23
N GLY A 273 11.01 8.58 -6.24
CA GLY A 273 11.28 9.44 -5.09
C GLY A 273 12.15 8.75 -4.04
N ALA A 274 12.04 9.19 -2.79
CA ALA A 274 12.73 8.57 -1.66
C ALA A 274 12.04 7.28 -1.18
N LEU A 275 12.79 6.39 -0.54
CA LEU A 275 12.24 5.16 0.08
C LEU A 275 11.22 5.53 1.17
N GLY A 276 10.05 4.91 1.12
CA GLY A 276 8.94 5.16 2.04
C GLY A 276 8.22 6.51 1.86
N ALA A 277 8.58 7.31 0.85
CA ALA A 277 7.87 8.54 0.50
C ALA A 277 6.66 8.26 -0.39
N VAL A 278 5.64 9.12 -0.29
CA VAL A 278 4.47 9.11 -1.19
C VAL A 278 4.69 10.18 -2.26
N GLU A 279 4.83 9.77 -3.52
CA GLU A 279 5.09 10.70 -4.64
C GLU A 279 4.07 10.55 -5.76
N ARG A 280 3.84 11.66 -6.49
CA ARG A 280 2.97 11.73 -7.67
C ARG A 280 3.75 12.21 -8.88
N VAL A 281 4.00 11.33 -9.84
CA VAL A 281 4.58 11.68 -11.14
C VAL A 281 3.45 11.78 -12.17
N THR A 282 3.48 12.81 -13.01
CA THR A 282 2.56 12.97 -14.14
C THR A 282 3.37 12.96 -15.42
N VAL A 283 3.08 12.01 -16.30
CA VAL A 283 3.71 11.84 -17.61
C VAL A 283 2.73 12.27 -18.68
N THR A 284 3.13 13.21 -19.54
CA THR A 284 2.32 13.72 -20.66
C THR A 284 3.00 13.42 -21.99
N ALA A 285 2.23 13.37 -23.08
CA ALA A 285 2.70 12.91 -24.40
C ALA A 285 3.84 13.70 -25.06
N ASN A 286 4.36 14.77 -24.44
CA ASN A 286 5.43 15.61 -25.00
C ASN A 286 6.50 16.06 -23.97
N THR A 287 6.55 15.47 -22.76
CA THR A 287 7.49 15.91 -21.72
C THR A 287 8.34 14.74 -21.19
N PRO A 288 9.68 14.75 -21.37
CA PRO A 288 10.57 13.80 -20.68
C PRO A 288 10.47 13.96 -19.16
N LEU A 289 10.75 12.91 -18.38
CA LEU A 289 10.81 13.00 -16.92
C LEU A 289 11.79 14.11 -16.50
N ALA A 290 11.28 15.17 -15.89
CA ALA A 290 12.11 16.15 -15.23
C ALA A 290 12.68 15.53 -13.94
N PRO A 291 13.98 15.70 -13.63
CA PRO A 291 14.55 15.20 -12.40
C PRO A 291 13.88 15.86 -11.19
N ALA A 292 13.64 15.09 -10.13
CA ALA A 292 13.09 15.60 -8.88
C ALA A 292 13.96 16.74 -8.33
N ALA A 293 13.32 17.85 -7.93
CA ALA A 293 14.01 18.96 -7.29
C ALA A 293 14.52 18.54 -5.90
N GLN A 294 15.74 18.94 -5.58
CA GLN A 294 16.42 18.68 -4.30
C GLN A 294 15.93 19.62 -3.18
#